data_AF-A0A9D2QBV7-F1
#
_entry.id   AF-A0A9D2QBV7-F1
#
_cell.length_a   1.000
_cell.length_b   1.000
_cell.length_c   1.000
_cell.angle_alpha   90.00
_cell.angle_beta   90.00
_cell.angle_gamma   90.00
#
_symmetry.space_group_name_H-M   'P 1'
#
loop_
_entity.id
_entity.type
_entity.pdbx_description
1 polymer ?
#
loop_
_entity_poly.entity_id
_entity_poly.type
_entity_poly.pdbx_seq_one_letter_code
_entity_poly.pdbx_strand_id
1 'polypeptide(L)'
;MDELNVNQMQTERKPGVNVALLAKWMRILFWLIIISTAANLLTSENVTNAAPPLASAGQILNIAANVAYGVVLLKIASESMNYRNSAICRFITVAVAIAVIPISDNTESFIAIPVVILSIVMDMVGEYYEFMGHAEVLRGADRTLSYKWLTLWKWYIGTFLGMIGGTVLAVMIPLIGLIVVLASTVGTLVISIVKIVYIYKTAGVFRNCQA
;
A
#
# COMPACT_ATOMS: atom_id res chain seq x y z
N MET A 1 7.69 37.84 19.22
CA MET A 1 6.88 36.61 19.00
C MET A 1 7.88 35.57 18.60
N ASP A 2 8.42 34.91 19.61
CA ASP A 2 9.79 34.44 19.61
C ASP A 2 9.90 33.04 19.02
N GLU A 3 10.97 32.77 18.28
CA GLU A 3 11.34 31.45 17.76
C GLU A 3 11.44 30.38 18.87
N LEU A 4 11.60 30.81 20.13
CA LEU A 4 11.52 29.96 21.32
C LEU A 4 10.11 29.38 21.54
N ASN A 5 9.03 30.09 21.19
CA ASN A 5 7.66 29.61 21.39
C ASN A 5 7.23 28.58 20.32
N VAL A 6 7.79 28.67 19.11
CA VAL A 6 7.56 27.67 18.04
C VAL A 6 8.27 26.36 18.37
N ASN A 7 9.48 26.43 18.94
CA ASN A 7 10.23 25.24 19.35
C ASN A 7 9.65 24.59 20.62
N GLN A 8 9.12 25.38 21.57
CA GLN A 8 8.45 24.84 22.76
C GLN A 8 7.06 24.24 22.49
N MET A 9 6.39 24.59 21.39
CA MET A 9 5.17 23.89 20.95
C MET A 9 5.43 22.54 20.28
N GLN A 10 6.69 22.23 19.93
CA GLN A 10 7.06 20.95 19.31
C GLN A 10 7.56 19.90 20.32
N THR A 11 7.92 20.28 21.55
CA THR A 11 8.69 19.38 22.42
C THR A 11 7.92 18.52 23.42
N GLU A 12 6.63 18.72 23.71
CA GLU A 12 5.93 17.81 24.64
C GLU A 12 4.44 17.62 24.34
N ARG A 13 4.12 17.03 23.19
CA ARG A 13 2.87 16.26 23.10
C ARG A 13 3.25 14.79 23.17
N LYS A 14 3.06 14.16 24.32
CA LYS A 14 3.08 12.70 24.40
C LYS A 14 2.14 12.17 23.30
N PRO A 15 2.64 11.38 22.35
CA PRO A 15 1.75 10.72 21.41
C PRO A 15 0.73 9.92 22.23
N GLY A 16 -0.57 10.20 22.05
CA GLY A 16 -1.65 9.43 22.68
C GLY A 16 -1.78 8.01 22.14
N VAL A 17 -0.74 7.52 21.46
CA VAL A 17 -0.65 6.24 20.78
C VAL A 17 0.50 5.43 21.37
N ASN A 18 0.39 4.12 21.31
CA ASN A 18 1.40 3.20 21.79
C ASN A 18 2.62 3.18 20.87
N VAL A 19 3.59 4.04 21.15
CA VAL A 19 4.81 4.21 20.35
C VAL A 19 5.64 2.93 20.24
N ALA A 20 5.68 2.09 21.29
CA ALA A 20 6.42 0.83 21.29
C ALA A 20 5.81 -0.19 20.33
N LEU A 21 4.47 -0.30 20.36
CA LEU A 21 3.72 -1.13 19.45
C LEU A 21 3.93 -0.64 18.00
N LEU A 22 3.74 0.64 17.75
CA LEU A 22 3.88 1.24 16.41
C LEU A 22 5.29 1.05 15.84
N ALA A 23 6.35 1.34 16.60
CA ALA A 23 7.72 1.17 16.12
C ALA A 23 8.02 -0.28 15.73
N LYS A 24 7.56 -1.25 16.54
CA LYS A 24 7.79 -2.68 16.30
C LYS A 24 7.07 -3.14 15.03
N TRP A 25 5.78 -2.86 14.90
CA TRP A 25 4.97 -3.36 13.78
C TRP A 25 5.21 -2.61 12.49
N MET A 26 5.53 -1.31 12.53
CA MET A 26 5.92 -0.55 11.34
C MET A 26 7.22 -1.08 10.71
N ARG A 27 8.18 -1.51 11.54
CA ARG A 27 9.39 -2.19 11.05
C ARG A 27 9.06 -3.53 10.39
N ILE A 28 8.08 -4.27 10.92
CA ILE A 28 7.62 -5.52 10.31
C ILE A 28 6.95 -5.24 8.97
N LEU A 29 6.07 -4.22 8.87
CA LEU A 29 5.46 -3.80 7.60
C LEU A 29 6.52 -3.48 6.54
N PHE A 30 7.58 -2.76 6.90
CA PHE A 30 8.69 -2.45 5.99
C PHE A 30 9.28 -3.72 5.35
N TRP A 31 9.66 -4.70 6.16
CA TRP A 31 10.23 -5.96 5.64
C TRP A 31 9.22 -6.77 4.84
N LEU A 32 7.96 -6.74 5.27
CA LEU A 32 6.89 -7.49 4.64
C LEU A 32 6.57 -6.95 3.24
N ILE A 33 6.62 -5.63 3.04
CA ILE A 33 6.48 -5.04 1.69
C ILE A 33 7.59 -5.58 0.78
N ILE A 34 8.85 -5.53 1.21
CA ILE A 34 9.98 -5.99 0.39
C ILE A 34 9.80 -7.45 -0.02
N ILE A 35 9.44 -8.33 0.93
CA ILE A 35 9.17 -9.75 0.65
C ILE A 35 8.00 -9.91 -0.31
N SER A 36 6.91 -9.16 -0.11
CA SER A 36 5.72 -9.25 -0.97
C SER A 36 5.99 -8.75 -2.40
N THR A 37 6.77 -7.68 -2.56
CA THR A 37 7.19 -7.18 -3.88
C THR A 37 8.09 -8.20 -4.58
N ALA A 38 9.05 -8.81 -3.87
CA ALA A 38 9.88 -9.87 -4.42
C ALA A 38 9.05 -11.10 -4.83
N ALA A 39 8.08 -11.51 -4.01
CA ALA A 39 7.18 -12.62 -4.31
C ALA A 39 6.32 -12.35 -5.56
N ASN A 40 5.78 -11.14 -5.70
CA ASN A 40 5.02 -10.73 -6.89
C ASN A 40 5.85 -10.81 -8.19
N LEU A 41 7.14 -10.48 -8.13
CA LEU A 41 8.03 -10.59 -9.29
C LEU A 41 8.28 -12.06 -9.68
N LEU A 42 8.39 -12.95 -8.70
CA LEU A 42 8.55 -14.40 -8.91
C LEU A 42 7.30 -15.05 -9.53
N THR A 43 6.12 -14.46 -9.34
CA THR A 43 4.86 -14.91 -9.96
C THR A 43 4.60 -14.31 -11.36
N SER A 44 5.55 -13.56 -11.92
CA SER A 44 5.38 -13.01 -13.27
C SER A 44 5.35 -14.11 -14.33
N GLU A 45 4.53 -13.90 -15.37
CA GLU A 45 4.35 -14.88 -16.47
C GLU A 45 5.67 -15.35 -17.08
N ASN A 46 6.68 -14.47 -17.16
CA ASN A 46 8.01 -14.81 -17.65
C ASN A 46 8.73 -15.87 -16.78
N VAL A 47 8.59 -15.79 -15.46
CA VAL A 47 9.22 -16.71 -14.51
C VAL A 47 8.41 -18.01 -14.40
N THR A 48 7.09 -17.90 -14.38
CA THR A 48 6.21 -19.07 -14.28
C THR A 48 6.21 -19.91 -15.55
N ASN A 49 6.38 -19.30 -16.73
CA ASN A 49 6.59 -20.02 -17.99
C ASN A 49 7.95 -20.74 -18.03
N ALA A 50 8.99 -20.16 -17.41
CA ALA A 50 10.31 -20.79 -17.34
C ALA A 50 10.39 -21.91 -16.29
N ALA A 51 9.62 -21.80 -15.20
CA ALA A 51 9.59 -22.79 -14.14
C ALA A 51 8.16 -22.94 -13.55
N PRO A 52 7.32 -23.79 -14.16
CA PRO A 52 5.93 -23.99 -13.74
C PRO A 52 5.71 -24.37 -12.26
N PRO A 53 6.59 -25.16 -11.59
CA PRO A 53 6.47 -25.44 -10.16
C PRO A 53 6.62 -24.20 -9.28
N LEU A 54 7.27 -23.13 -9.75
CA LEU A 54 7.39 -21.88 -8.99
C LEU A 54 6.10 -21.05 -9.01
N ALA A 55 5.18 -21.29 -9.95
CA ALA A 55 3.94 -20.53 -10.07
C ALA A 55 3.04 -20.71 -8.84
N SER A 56 2.78 -21.97 -8.47
CA SER A 56 1.95 -22.31 -7.30
C SER A 56 2.61 -21.91 -5.99
N ALA A 57 3.92 -22.12 -5.86
CA ALA A 57 4.69 -21.69 -4.70
C ALA A 57 4.68 -20.17 -4.51
N GLY A 58 4.87 -19.42 -5.60
CA GLY A 58 4.82 -17.95 -5.60
C GLY A 58 3.43 -17.42 -5.25
N GLN A 59 2.36 -18.04 -5.77
CA GLN A 59 0.99 -17.66 -5.46
C GLN A 59 0.65 -17.88 -3.98
N ILE A 60 1.03 -19.03 -3.40
CA ILE A 60 0.84 -19.32 -1.98
C ILE A 60 1.61 -18.30 -1.12
N LEU A 61 2.86 -18.01 -1.48
CA LEU A 61 3.68 -17.03 -0.78
C LEU A 61 3.06 -15.63 -0.83
N ASN A 62 2.52 -15.22 -1.97
CA ASN A 62 1.86 -13.94 -2.16
C ASN A 62 0.60 -13.82 -1.29
N ILE A 63 -0.26 -14.84 -1.29
CA ILE A 63 -1.45 -14.89 -0.43
C ILE A 63 -1.02 -14.81 1.05
N ALA A 64 -0.06 -15.63 1.46
CA ALA A 64 0.44 -15.64 2.84
C ALA A 64 1.02 -14.27 3.26
N ALA A 65 1.77 -13.62 2.38
CA ALA A 65 2.30 -12.28 2.63
C ALA A 65 1.17 -11.25 2.78
N ASN A 66 0.16 -11.26 1.91
CA ASN A 66 -0.97 -10.33 2.02
C ASN A 66 -1.79 -10.55 3.29
N VAL A 67 -2.02 -11.80 3.70
CA VAL A 67 -2.67 -12.12 4.98
C VAL A 67 -1.85 -11.61 6.14
N ALA A 68 -0.53 -11.86 6.14
CA ALA A 68 0.37 -11.38 7.18
C ALA A 68 0.39 -9.83 7.23
N TYR A 69 0.35 -9.15 6.08
CA TYR A 69 0.19 -7.69 6.00
C TYR A 69 -1.08 -7.21 6.72
N GLY A 70 -2.24 -7.80 6.37
CA GLY A 70 -3.51 -7.47 7.00
C GLY A 70 -3.52 -7.72 8.51
N VAL A 71 -2.88 -8.81 8.97
CA VAL A 71 -2.74 -9.10 10.41
C VAL A 71 -1.90 -8.03 11.11
N VAL A 72 -0.79 -7.59 10.51
CA VAL A 72 0.03 -6.52 11.08
C VAL A 72 -0.76 -5.21 11.16
N LEU A 73 -1.56 -4.88 10.14
CA LEU A 73 -2.46 -3.72 10.18
C LEU A 73 -3.49 -3.84 11.32
N LEU A 74 -4.07 -5.02 11.55
CA LEU A 74 -4.96 -5.24 12.70
C LEU A 74 -4.25 -5.06 14.05
N LYS A 75 -2.96 -5.43 14.14
CA LYS A 75 -2.19 -5.24 15.38
C LYS A 75 -1.98 -3.77 15.72
N ILE A 76 -1.82 -2.90 14.71
CA ILE A 76 -1.70 -1.44 14.91
C ILE A 76 -3.05 -0.72 14.87
N ALA A 77 -4.16 -1.43 14.62
CA ALA A 77 -5.50 -0.85 14.59
C ALA A 77 -6.02 -0.35 15.94
N SER A 78 -5.37 -0.70 17.05
CA SER A 78 -5.62 -0.06 18.35
C SER A 78 -5.31 1.44 18.32
N GLU A 79 -4.43 1.88 17.42
CA GLU A 79 -3.93 3.26 17.37
C GLU A 79 -4.67 4.13 16.35
N SER A 80 -5.28 3.52 15.34
CA SER A 80 -6.12 4.22 14.37
C SER A 80 -7.15 3.27 13.76
N MET A 81 -8.39 3.75 13.70
CA MET A 81 -9.49 3.08 13.03
C MET A 81 -9.20 2.81 11.55
N ASN A 82 -8.40 3.69 10.93
CA ASN A 82 -8.07 3.59 9.52
C ASN A 82 -7.27 2.32 9.22
N TYR A 83 -6.35 1.89 10.09
CA TYR A 83 -5.66 0.61 9.89
C TYR A 83 -6.60 -0.60 9.95
N ARG A 84 -7.66 -0.55 10.77
CA ARG A 84 -8.67 -1.60 10.81
C ARG A 84 -9.41 -1.71 9.48
N ASN A 85 -9.83 -0.57 8.94
CA ASN A 85 -10.55 -0.52 7.67
C ASN A 85 -9.65 -0.98 6.51
N SER A 86 -8.38 -0.55 6.49
CA SER A 86 -7.39 -1.01 5.52
C SER A 86 -7.19 -2.54 5.57
N ALA A 87 -7.06 -3.11 6.78
CA ALA A 87 -6.94 -4.55 6.96
C ALA A 87 -8.16 -5.32 6.44
N ILE A 88 -9.38 -4.82 6.73
CA ILE A 88 -10.62 -5.45 6.25
C ILE A 88 -10.66 -5.44 4.72
N CYS A 89 -10.38 -4.30 4.07
CA CYS A 89 -10.29 -4.23 2.61
C CYS A 89 -9.27 -5.25 2.06
N ARG A 90 -8.10 -5.35 2.69
CA ARG A 90 -7.06 -6.31 2.29
C ARG A 90 -7.54 -7.76 2.38
N PHE A 91 -8.21 -8.15 3.47
CA PHE A 91 -8.74 -9.50 3.62
C PHE A 91 -9.85 -9.81 2.60
N ILE A 92 -10.69 -8.82 2.28
CA ILE A 92 -11.69 -8.96 1.21
C ILE A 92 -11.00 -9.20 -0.13
N THR A 93 -9.99 -8.39 -0.50
CA THR A 93 -9.23 -8.59 -1.75
C THR A 93 -8.63 -10.00 -1.80
N VAL A 94 -7.99 -10.46 -0.72
CA VAL A 94 -7.39 -11.81 -0.66
C VAL A 94 -8.45 -12.90 -0.79
N ALA A 95 -9.60 -12.76 -0.11
CA ALA A 95 -10.69 -13.72 -0.21
C ALA A 95 -11.25 -13.82 -1.63
N VAL A 96 -11.43 -12.67 -2.30
CA VAL A 96 -11.85 -12.62 -3.72
C VAL A 96 -10.81 -13.29 -4.61
N ALA A 97 -9.52 -13.00 -4.41
CA ALA A 97 -8.44 -13.61 -5.18
C ALA A 97 -8.43 -15.14 -5.08
N ILE A 98 -8.68 -15.69 -3.88
CA ILE A 98 -8.77 -17.15 -3.67
C ILE A 98 -10.03 -17.72 -4.33
N ALA A 99 -11.16 -17.04 -4.19
CA ALA A 99 -12.44 -17.50 -4.73
C ALA A 99 -12.47 -17.59 -6.26
N VAL A 100 -11.65 -16.80 -6.96
CA VAL A 100 -11.57 -16.78 -8.42
C VAL A 100 -10.67 -17.89 -8.99
N ILE A 101 -9.76 -18.48 -8.20
CA ILE A 101 -8.84 -19.55 -8.65
C ILE A 101 -9.56 -20.71 -9.38
N PRO A 102 -10.64 -21.32 -8.84
CA PRO A 102 -11.30 -22.44 -9.52
C PRO A 102 -12.11 -22.02 -10.76
N ILE A 103 -12.29 -20.72 -11.01
CA ILE A 103 -13.11 -20.17 -12.10
C ILE A 103 -12.25 -19.88 -13.35
N SER A 104 -10.93 -19.77 -13.20
CA SER A 104 -10.03 -19.35 -14.29
C SER A 104 -9.80 -20.39 -15.39
N ASP A 105 -10.14 -21.67 -15.18
CA ASP A 105 -9.82 -22.74 -16.14
C ASP A 105 -10.81 -22.88 -17.31
N ASN A 106 -11.96 -22.20 -17.27
CA ASN A 106 -13.08 -22.56 -18.16
C ASN A 106 -14.11 -21.46 -18.41
N THR A 107 -13.71 -20.18 -18.42
CA THR A 107 -14.71 -19.14 -18.68
C THR A 107 -14.23 -17.97 -19.53
N GLU A 108 -14.84 -17.82 -20.72
CA GLU A 108 -15.06 -16.54 -21.39
C GLU A 108 -16.02 -15.69 -20.52
N SER A 109 -15.53 -15.19 -19.39
CA SER A 109 -16.39 -14.70 -18.31
C SER A 109 -16.61 -13.20 -18.38
N PHE A 110 -17.78 -12.79 -18.87
CA PHE A 110 -18.32 -11.44 -18.63
C PHE A 110 -18.34 -11.05 -17.13
N ILE A 111 -18.28 -12.03 -16.21
CA ILE A 111 -18.19 -11.84 -14.75
C ILE A 111 -16.79 -11.38 -14.30
N ALA A 112 -15.73 -11.72 -15.04
CA ALA A 112 -14.36 -11.41 -14.65
C ALA A 112 -14.11 -9.89 -14.59
N ILE A 113 -14.66 -9.14 -15.55
CA ILE A 113 -14.47 -7.68 -15.62
C ILE A 113 -15.04 -6.98 -14.38
N PRO A 114 -16.32 -7.17 -13.99
CA PRO A 114 -16.85 -6.61 -12.73
C PRO A 114 -16.04 -6.99 -11.49
N VAL A 115 -15.58 -8.24 -11.38
CA VAL A 115 -14.79 -8.70 -10.24
C VAL A 115 -13.45 -7.97 -10.17
N VAL A 116 -12.75 -7.84 -11.30
CA VAL A 116 -11.49 -7.09 -11.37
C VAL A 116 -11.69 -5.63 -11.00
N ILE A 117 -12.74 -4.98 -11.52
CA ILE A 117 -13.06 -3.59 -11.17
C ILE A 117 -13.30 -3.46 -9.66
N LEU A 118 -14.07 -4.37 -9.07
CA LEU A 118 -14.34 -4.37 -7.63
C LEU A 118 -13.05 -4.54 -6.80
N SER A 119 -12.17 -5.46 -7.21
CA SER A 119 -10.87 -5.66 -6.56
C SER A 119 -10.01 -4.39 -6.62
N ILE A 120 -9.93 -3.72 -7.77
CA ILE A 120 -9.19 -2.46 -7.93
C ILE A 120 -9.74 -1.39 -6.97
N VAL A 121 -11.06 -1.26 -6.88
CA VAL A 121 -11.70 -0.29 -5.98
C VAL A 121 -11.41 -0.64 -4.52
N MET A 122 -11.49 -1.92 -4.13
CA MET A 122 -11.18 -2.36 -2.77
C MET A 122 -9.72 -2.10 -2.39
N ASP A 123 -8.79 -2.36 -3.30
CA ASP A 123 -7.36 -2.09 -3.09
C ASP A 123 -7.11 -0.59 -2.95
N MET A 124 -7.76 0.24 -3.76
CA MET A 124 -7.68 1.70 -3.67
C MET A 124 -8.21 2.22 -2.32
N VAL A 125 -9.36 1.71 -1.86
CA VAL A 125 -9.95 2.08 -0.57
C VAL A 125 -9.07 1.59 0.59
N GLY A 126 -8.52 0.37 0.49
CA GLY A 126 -7.60 -0.18 1.47
C GLY A 126 -6.32 0.64 1.61
N GLU A 127 -5.73 1.05 0.48
CA GLU A 127 -4.57 1.94 0.43
C GLU A 127 -4.91 3.30 1.04
N TYR A 128 -6.02 3.93 0.66
CA TYR A 128 -6.47 5.21 1.25
C TYR A 128 -6.45 5.17 2.78
N TYR A 129 -7.08 4.16 3.36
CA TYR A 129 -7.12 4.00 4.81
C TYR A 129 -5.73 3.77 5.41
N GLU A 130 -4.84 3.06 4.72
CA GLU A 130 -3.46 2.89 5.18
C GLU A 130 -2.68 4.21 5.21
N PHE A 131 -2.75 5.00 4.13
CA PHE A 131 -2.15 6.33 4.05
C PHE A 131 -2.66 7.27 5.16
N MET A 132 -3.98 7.27 5.38
CA MET A 132 -4.60 8.10 6.42
C MET A 132 -4.20 7.60 7.82
N GLY A 133 -4.15 6.29 8.04
CA GLY A 133 -3.70 5.70 9.30
C GLY A 133 -2.28 6.13 9.65
N HIS A 134 -1.36 6.07 8.68
CA HIS A 134 0.03 6.53 8.86
C HIS A 134 0.13 8.02 9.17
N ALA A 135 -0.61 8.86 8.44
CA ALA A 135 -0.65 10.29 8.73
C ALA A 135 -1.22 10.57 10.13
N GLU A 136 -2.31 9.92 10.50
CA GLU A 136 -3.00 10.14 11.77
C GLU A 136 -2.12 9.83 12.98
N VAL A 137 -1.48 8.65 13.01
CA VAL A 137 -0.61 8.26 14.14
C VAL A 137 0.63 9.15 14.24
N LEU A 138 1.08 9.73 13.12
CA LEU A 138 2.21 10.65 13.09
C LEU A 138 1.84 12.08 13.47
N ARG A 139 0.56 12.48 13.39
CA ARG A 139 0.13 13.87 13.63
C ARG A 139 0.58 14.42 15.00
N GLY A 140 0.70 13.54 15.99
CA GLY A 140 1.18 13.87 17.33
C GLY A 140 2.69 13.79 17.54
N ALA A 141 3.42 13.08 16.67
CA ALA A 141 4.85 12.78 16.84
C ALA A 141 5.74 13.50 15.81
N ASP A 142 5.34 13.52 14.54
CA ASP A 142 6.02 14.25 13.45
C ASP A 142 4.98 14.73 12.43
N ARG A 143 4.56 16.00 12.57
CA ARG A 143 3.59 16.62 11.66
C ARG A 143 4.11 16.69 10.22
N THR A 144 5.39 16.91 10.02
CA THR A 144 5.98 17.04 8.68
C THR A 144 5.88 15.71 7.93
N LEU A 145 6.23 14.60 8.58
CA LEU A 145 6.09 13.27 8.00
C LEU A 145 4.61 12.89 7.81
N SER A 146 3.73 13.27 8.74
CA SER A 146 2.26 13.14 8.56
C SER A 146 1.78 13.83 7.28
N TYR A 147 2.17 15.08 7.02
CA TYR A 147 1.78 15.78 5.79
C TYR A 147 2.35 15.10 4.54
N LYS A 148 3.58 14.59 4.61
CA LYS A 148 4.19 13.85 3.50
C LYS A 148 3.39 12.60 3.12
N TRP A 149 2.84 11.87 4.09
CA TRP A 149 1.92 10.76 3.84
C TRP A 149 0.65 11.17 3.09
N LEU A 150 0.02 12.28 3.50
CA LEU A 150 -1.15 12.83 2.80
C LEU A 150 -0.83 13.28 1.37
N THR A 151 0.33 13.90 1.16
CA THR A 151 0.79 14.28 -0.18
C THR A 151 1.07 13.06 -1.05
N LEU A 152 1.67 12.01 -0.47
CA LEU A 152 1.96 10.77 -1.20
C LEU A 152 0.67 10.09 -1.69
N TRP A 153 -0.38 10.08 -0.88
CA TRP A 153 -1.71 9.62 -1.30
C TRP A 153 -2.26 10.39 -2.52
N LYS A 154 -2.12 11.72 -2.54
CA LYS A 154 -2.57 12.54 -3.68
C LYS A 154 -1.82 12.19 -4.96
N TRP A 155 -0.51 11.98 -4.87
CA TRP A 155 0.30 11.53 -6.00
C TRP A 155 -0.10 10.13 -6.47
N TYR A 156 -0.43 9.24 -5.54
CA TYR A 156 -0.90 7.89 -5.85
C TYR A 156 -2.19 7.92 -6.67
N ILE A 157 -3.17 8.72 -6.26
CA ILE A 157 -4.38 8.96 -7.06
C ILE A 157 -4.04 9.56 -8.43
N GLY A 158 -3.11 10.51 -8.48
CA GLY A 158 -2.65 11.11 -9.74
C GLY A 158 -2.10 10.09 -10.73
N THR A 159 -1.26 9.15 -10.28
CA THR A 159 -0.71 8.11 -11.17
C THR A 159 -1.77 7.10 -11.60
N PHE A 160 -2.71 6.74 -10.73
CA PHE A 160 -3.84 5.88 -11.11
C PHE A 160 -4.76 6.55 -12.14
N LEU A 161 -5.10 7.82 -11.96
CA LEU A 161 -5.86 8.58 -12.95
C LEU A 161 -5.10 8.72 -14.27
N GLY A 162 -3.77 8.90 -14.20
CA GLY A 162 -2.90 8.87 -15.37
C GLY A 162 -2.94 7.54 -16.12
N MET A 163 -2.92 6.41 -15.41
CA MET A 163 -3.06 5.08 -16.02
C MET A 163 -4.41 4.91 -16.71
N ILE A 164 -5.52 5.26 -16.03
CA ILE A 164 -6.88 5.13 -16.59
C ILE A 164 -7.04 6.05 -17.80
N GLY A 165 -6.70 7.33 -17.64
CA GLY A 165 -6.79 8.34 -18.69
C GLY A 165 -5.88 8.01 -19.89
N GLY A 166 -4.66 7.54 -19.63
CA GLY A 166 -3.73 7.09 -20.66
C GLY A 166 -4.23 5.87 -21.42
N THR A 167 -4.87 4.92 -20.74
CA THR A 167 -5.48 3.73 -21.37
C THR A 167 -6.63 4.14 -22.29
N VAL A 168 -7.52 5.02 -21.82
CA VAL A 168 -8.61 5.57 -22.66
C VAL A 168 -8.04 6.35 -23.85
N LEU A 169 -7.02 7.18 -23.61
CA LEU A 169 -6.36 7.96 -24.65
C LEU A 169 -5.69 7.07 -25.71
N ALA A 170 -5.14 5.91 -25.32
CA ALA A 170 -4.50 4.98 -26.24
C ALA A 170 -5.48 4.40 -27.28
N VAL A 171 -6.78 4.39 -27.02
CA VAL A 171 -7.79 3.99 -28.00
C VAL A 171 -7.90 5.00 -29.14
N MET A 172 -7.73 6.30 -28.84
CA MET A 172 -7.85 7.39 -29.81
C MET A 172 -6.50 7.72 -30.47
N ILE A 173 -5.44 7.78 -29.67
CA ILE A 173 -4.08 8.12 -30.09
C ILE A 173 -3.10 7.14 -29.42
N PRO A 174 -2.85 5.96 -30.00
CA PRO A 174 -2.14 4.87 -29.36
C PRO A 174 -0.77 5.25 -28.78
N LEU A 175 0.05 5.92 -29.58
CA LEU A 175 1.41 6.28 -29.16
C LEU A 175 1.43 7.20 -27.93
N ILE A 176 0.60 8.24 -27.92
CA ILE A 176 0.54 9.20 -26.80
C ILE A 176 -0.05 8.52 -25.56
N GLY A 177 -1.14 7.78 -25.73
CA GLY A 177 -1.77 7.06 -24.62
C GLY A 177 -0.81 6.07 -23.95
N LEU A 178 -0.07 5.29 -24.74
CA LEU A 178 0.96 4.37 -24.22
C LEU A 178 2.07 5.09 -23.46
N ILE A 179 2.55 6.24 -23.95
CA ILE A 179 3.55 7.05 -23.24
C ILE A 179 3.00 7.51 -21.88
N VAL A 180 1.76 7.96 -21.84
CA VAL A 180 1.10 8.39 -20.58
C VAL A 180 0.96 7.22 -19.61
N VAL A 181 0.55 6.04 -20.09
CA VAL A 181 0.48 4.82 -19.25
C VAL A 181 1.85 4.46 -18.71
N LEU A 182 2.89 4.41 -19.55
CA LEU A 182 4.27 4.11 -19.14
C LEU A 182 4.77 5.10 -18.08
N ALA A 183 4.58 6.40 -18.31
CA ALA A 183 4.96 7.44 -17.35
C ALA A 183 4.22 7.27 -16.01
N SER A 184 2.94 6.91 -16.06
CA SER A 184 2.14 6.65 -14.86
C SER A 184 2.59 5.40 -14.11
N THR A 185 2.95 4.32 -14.82
CA THR A 185 3.53 3.11 -14.22
C THR A 185 4.85 3.40 -13.52
N VAL A 186 5.74 4.19 -14.15
CA VAL A 186 6.97 4.65 -13.51
C VAL A 186 6.66 5.49 -12.26
N GLY A 187 5.68 6.40 -12.36
CA GLY A 187 5.21 7.18 -11.22
C GLY A 187 4.75 6.31 -10.05
N THR A 188 3.94 5.30 -10.32
CA THR A 188 3.47 4.35 -9.30
C THR A 188 4.64 3.59 -8.66
N LEU A 189 5.63 3.16 -9.44
CA LEU A 189 6.85 2.52 -8.91
C LEU A 189 7.60 3.46 -7.95
N VAL A 190 7.80 4.72 -8.34
CA VAL A 190 8.45 5.72 -7.48
C VAL A 190 7.65 5.91 -6.19
N ILE A 191 6.32 5.99 -6.26
CA ILE A 191 5.46 6.13 -5.08
C ILE A 191 5.58 4.91 -4.16
N SER A 192 5.63 3.69 -4.70
CA SER A 192 5.85 2.48 -3.90
C SER A 192 7.20 2.50 -3.17
N ILE A 193 8.27 2.96 -3.83
CA ILE A 193 9.59 3.12 -3.20
C ILE A 193 9.52 4.17 -2.07
N VAL A 194 8.90 5.32 -2.33
CA VAL A 194 8.75 6.38 -1.34
C VAL A 194 7.89 5.91 -0.16
N LYS A 195 6.84 5.11 -0.39
CA LYS A 195 6.00 4.50 0.65
C LYS A 195 6.86 3.63 1.58
N ILE A 196 7.72 2.76 1.03
CA ILE A 196 8.66 1.94 1.82
C ILE A 196 9.58 2.82 2.68
N VAL A 197 10.17 3.86 2.09
CA VAL A 197 11.04 4.81 2.81
C VAL A 197 10.28 5.52 3.93
N TYR A 198 9.02 5.92 3.68
CA TYR A 198 8.22 6.59 4.69
C TYR A 198 7.84 5.66 5.83
N ILE A 199 7.52 4.39 5.57
CA ILE A 199 7.28 3.38 6.63
C ILE A 199 8.52 3.23 7.52
N TYR A 200 9.71 3.14 6.91
CA TYR A 200 10.96 3.08 7.66
C TYR A 200 11.17 4.33 8.53
N LYS A 201 10.93 5.53 7.99
CA LYS A 201 11.02 6.79 8.73
C LYS A 201 9.99 6.86 9.86
N THR A 202 8.75 6.45 9.62
CA THR A 202 7.68 6.37 10.63
C THR A 202 8.08 5.46 11.79
N ALA A 203 8.66 4.29 11.49
CA ALA A 203 9.18 3.39 12.52
C ALA A 203 10.31 4.04 13.33
N GLY A 204 11.20 4.78 12.67
CA GLY A 204 12.29 5.53 13.29
C GLY A 204 11.81 6.62 14.24
N VAL A 205 10.80 7.41 13.84
CA VAL A 205 10.18 8.45 14.68
C VAL A 205 9.66 7.83 15.98
N PHE A 206 8.85 6.76 15.90
CA PHE A 206 8.29 6.13 17.09
C PHE A 206 9.32 5.42 17.98
N ARG A 207 10.43 4.95 17.42
CA ARG A 207 11.55 4.42 18.20
C ARG A 207 12.25 5.53 18.99
N ASN A 208 12.45 6.69 18.37
CA ASN A 208 13.08 7.82 19.04
C ASN A 208 12.19 8.42 20.15
N CYS A 209 10.86 8.33 20.02
CA CYS A 209 9.93 8.72 21.09
C CYS A 209 9.90 7.77 22.30
N GLN A 210 10.53 6.58 22.21
CA GLN A 210 10.65 5.63 23.32
C GLN A 210 11.93 5.82 24.14
N ALA A 211 12.94 6.47 23.55
CA ALA A 211 14.23 6.76 24.17
C ALA A 211 14.14 8.06 24.96
#